data_AF-A0A022LC86-F1
#
_entry.id   AF-A0A022LC86-F1
#
_cell.length_a   1.000
_cell.length_b   1.000
_cell.length_c   1.000
_cell.angle_alpha   90.00
_cell.angle_beta   90.00
_cell.angle_gamma   90.00
#
_symmetry.space_group_name_H-M   'P 1'
#
loop_
_entity.id
_entity.type
_entity.pdbx_description
1 polymer ?
#
loop_
_entity_poly.entity_id
_entity_poly.type
_entity_poly.pdbx_seq_one_letter_code
_entity_poly.pdbx_strand_id
1 'polypeptide(L)'
;MHRIDLNCDLGEARRGTPRWSRSLAARSGPDPADAALLDVVTSANVACGFHAGNRPTMSATAAAAAERGVALGAHPSHRDAANFGRTEMELSRAEVADHVHFQLVEMDMAARRRGTRVRYVKPHGALYNRIVHDAEQAAGVVDAVLRYAELAGEEPLPILGLPGSVVLSHAGSVGIPAVTEAFADRGYRADGTLVPRGRPGAVLTDADEVAARVVAMASGREIRADDGTQVVVTAQSVCVHGDTPGALGLARGVRRALEAAGVEVAPFTGPVSAPHLPSAPPPPRVSRRDEGDRSGVGDGPR
;
A
#
# COMPACT_ATOMS: atom_id res chain seq x y z
N MET A 1 -4.94 -23.83 11.16
CA MET A 1 -4.18 -22.64 11.61
C MET A 1 -4.75 -21.46 10.85
N HIS A 2 -5.18 -20.42 11.54
CA HIS A 2 -5.74 -19.23 10.89
C HIS A 2 -4.59 -18.38 10.34
N ARG A 3 -4.80 -17.71 9.19
CA ARG A 3 -3.85 -16.78 8.59
C ARG A 3 -4.55 -15.49 8.24
N ILE A 4 -3.89 -14.36 8.45
CA ILE A 4 -4.40 -13.05 8.07
C ILE A 4 -3.26 -12.13 7.60
N ASP A 5 -3.54 -11.30 6.61
CA ASP A 5 -2.65 -10.20 6.23
C ASP A 5 -2.90 -8.98 7.13
N LEU A 6 -1.84 -8.25 7.45
CA LEU A 6 -1.90 -6.96 8.11
C LEU A 6 -1.43 -5.90 7.12
N ASN A 7 -2.33 -5.00 6.71
CA ASN A 7 -2.05 -3.93 5.74
C ASN A 7 -2.05 -2.54 6.39
N CYS A 8 -1.36 -1.58 5.77
CA CYS A 8 -1.36 -0.18 6.20
C CYS A 8 -1.21 0.78 5.02
N ASP A 9 -1.91 1.91 5.08
CA ASP A 9 -1.80 2.99 4.11
C ASP A 9 -0.55 3.84 4.42
N LEU A 10 0.37 3.94 3.46
CA LEU A 10 1.70 4.56 3.61
C LEU A 10 2.01 5.54 2.46
N GLY A 11 3.06 6.33 2.65
CA GLY A 11 3.49 7.33 1.65
C GLY A 11 2.54 8.53 1.56
N GLU A 12 1.69 8.73 2.57
CA GLU A 12 0.59 9.68 2.53
C GLU A 12 0.95 11.09 3.06
N ALA A 13 2.22 11.48 2.96
CA ALA A 13 2.61 12.84 3.33
C ALA A 13 1.78 13.86 2.53
N ARG A 14 1.07 14.75 3.23
CA ARG A 14 0.19 15.76 2.61
C ARG A 14 1.00 16.95 2.11
N ARG A 15 0.67 17.46 0.92
CA ARG A 15 1.30 18.65 0.34
C ARG A 15 1.29 19.81 1.34
N GLY A 16 2.42 20.50 1.46
CA GLY A 16 2.59 21.63 2.38
C GLY A 16 2.91 21.26 3.84
N THR A 17 2.92 19.98 4.21
CA THR A 17 3.33 19.56 5.56
C THR A 17 4.85 19.41 5.70
N PRO A 18 5.41 19.47 6.91
CA PRO A 18 6.84 19.16 7.14
C PRO A 18 7.24 17.77 6.64
N ARG A 19 6.35 16.76 6.78
CA ARG A 19 6.56 15.41 6.22
C ARG A 19 6.75 15.45 4.70
N TRP A 20 5.91 16.23 4.00
CA TRP A 20 6.02 16.41 2.56
C TRP A 20 7.32 17.12 2.16
N SER A 21 7.67 18.22 2.82
CA SER A 21 8.92 18.93 2.50
C SER A 21 10.15 18.04 2.66
N ARG A 22 10.18 17.17 3.69
CA ARG A 22 11.25 16.16 3.84
C ARG A 22 11.26 15.14 2.70
N SER A 23 10.09 14.71 2.23
CA SER A 23 9.98 13.73 1.15
C SER A 23 10.54 14.22 -0.20
N LEU A 24 10.59 15.54 -0.41
CA LEU A 24 11.11 16.12 -1.66
C LEU A 24 12.64 16.08 -1.75
N ALA A 25 13.35 15.92 -0.64
CA ALA A 25 14.80 15.84 -0.70
C ALA A 25 15.23 14.54 -1.38
N ALA A 26 16.05 14.65 -2.44
CA ALA A 26 16.36 13.59 -3.41
C ALA A 26 17.02 12.31 -2.85
N ARG A 27 17.32 12.27 -1.54
CA ARG A 27 17.90 11.12 -0.82
C ARG A 27 17.15 10.76 0.46
N SER A 28 15.99 11.37 0.71
CA SER A 28 15.18 10.95 1.84
C SER A 28 14.73 9.51 1.60
N GLY A 29 15.03 8.64 2.55
CA GLY A 29 14.38 7.33 2.64
C GLY A 29 12.87 7.48 2.86
N PRO A 30 12.14 6.38 3.12
CA PRO A 30 10.73 6.48 3.53
C PRO A 30 10.59 7.42 4.74
N ASP A 31 9.43 8.05 4.91
CA ASP A 31 9.16 8.80 6.13
C ASP A 31 9.37 7.89 7.35
N PRO A 32 10.06 8.33 8.42
CA PRO A 32 10.42 7.45 9.53
C PRO A 32 9.22 6.76 10.20
N ALA A 33 8.04 7.40 10.21
CA ALA A 33 6.83 6.79 10.74
C ALA A 33 6.34 5.65 9.84
N ASP A 34 6.39 5.84 8.51
CA ASP A 34 6.04 4.82 7.53
C ASP A 34 7.04 3.64 7.59
N ALA A 35 8.34 3.94 7.74
CA ALA A 35 9.39 2.94 7.86
C ALA A 35 9.17 2.01 9.08
N ALA A 36 8.77 2.59 10.21
CA ALA A 36 8.49 1.82 11.42
C ALA A 36 7.23 0.96 11.30
N LEU A 37 6.24 1.38 10.50
CA LEU A 37 5.05 0.57 10.21
C LEU A 37 5.39 -0.62 9.29
N LEU A 38 6.30 -0.44 8.32
CA LEU A 38 6.80 -1.53 7.47
C LEU A 38 7.50 -2.66 8.25
N ASP A 39 8.05 -2.38 9.45
CA ASP A 39 8.62 -3.43 10.31
C ASP A 39 7.53 -4.32 10.96
N VAL A 40 6.26 -3.90 10.89
CA VAL A 40 5.14 -4.54 11.58
C VAL A 40 4.18 -5.20 10.60
N VAL A 41 3.85 -4.53 9.50
CA VAL A 41 2.83 -4.98 8.55
C VAL A 41 3.37 -5.98 7.54
N THR A 42 2.48 -6.71 6.88
CA THR A 42 2.83 -7.65 5.79
C THR A 42 2.52 -7.10 4.42
N SER A 43 1.62 -6.10 4.33
CA SER A 43 1.28 -5.41 3.09
C SER A 43 1.23 -3.88 3.28
N ALA A 44 1.60 -3.12 2.26
CA ALA A 44 1.68 -1.67 2.29
C ALA A 44 0.93 -1.04 1.09
N ASN A 45 -0.12 -0.27 1.37
CA ASN A 45 -0.89 0.46 0.35
C ASN A 45 -0.24 1.83 0.15
N VAL A 46 0.47 2.03 -0.96
CA VAL A 46 1.27 3.27 -1.16
C VAL A 46 0.52 4.29 -2.00
N ALA A 47 0.40 5.51 -1.48
CA ALA A 47 -0.23 6.62 -2.18
C ALA A 47 0.44 6.95 -3.53
N CYS A 48 -0.39 7.18 -4.55
CA CYS A 48 0.05 7.24 -5.96
C CYS A 48 0.09 8.65 -6.55
N GLY A 49 0.03 9.70 -5.72
CA GLY A 49 0.23 11.09 -6.12
C GLY A 49 -1.03 11.95 -6.31
N PHE A 50 -2.24 11.35 -6.27
CA PHE A 50 -3.49 12.07 -6.44
C PHE A 50 -4.03 12.63 -5.12
N HIS A 51 -4.29 11.82 -4.10
CA HIS A 51 -4.65 12.32 -2.77
C HIS A 51 -3.45 12.74 -1.94
N ALA A 52 -2.35 11.99 -2.06
CA ALA A 52 -1.11 12.18 -1.33
C ALA A 52 0.05 11.50 -2.05
N GLY A 53 1.26 11.67 -1.53
CA GLY A 53 2.46 11.04 -2.08
C GLY A 53 3.03 11.74 -3.32
N ASN A 54 4.25 11.35 -3.67
CA ASN A 54 4.98 11.83 -4.84
C ASN A 54 5.99 10.76 -5.28
N ARG A 55 6.58 10.92 -6.46
CA ARG A 55 7.54 9.95 -7.03
C ARG A 55 8.70 9.60 -6.05
N PRO A 56 9.38 10.56 -5.38
CA PRO A 56 10.35 10.25 -4.34
C PRO A 56 9.80 9.34 -3.23
N THR A 57 8.66 9.69 -2.63
CA THR A 57 8.03 8.88 -1.57
C THR A 57 7.68 7.48 -2.06
N MET A 58 7.02 7.37 -3.23
CA MET A 58 6.65 6.09 -3.83
C MET A 58 7.89 5.19 -4.01
N SER A 59 8.97 5.76 -4.55
CA SER A 59 10.23 5.04 -4.76
C SER A 59 10.90 4.61 -3.46
N ALA A 60 10.91 5.47 -2.45
CA ALA A 60 11.54 5.19 -1.17
C ALA A 60 10.76 4.14 -0.36
N THR A 61 9.43 4.25 -0.31
CA THR A 61 8.56 3.28 0.35
C THR A 61 8.61 1.91 -0.35
N ALA A 62 8.65 1.88 -1.70
CA ALA A 62 8.79 0.62 -2.43
C ALA A 62 10.12 -0.10 -2.13
N ALA A 63 11.23 0.64 -2.07
CA ALA A 63 12.52 0.07 -1.68
C ALA A 63 12.49 -0.50 -0.26
N ALA A 64 11.98 0.28 0.70
CA ALA A 64 11.91 -0.13 2.10
C ALA A 64 10.97 -1.33 2.33
N ALA A 65 9.86 -1.41 1.59
CA ALA A 65 8.96 -2.57 1.60
C ALA A 65 9.66 -3.82 1.06
N ALA A 66 10.38 -3.70 -0.06
CA ALA A 66 11.13 -4.81 -0.66
C ALA A 66 12.22 -5.36 0.28
N GLU A 67 12.96 -4.48 0.97
CA GLU A 67 13.97 -4.86 1.97
C GLU A 67 13.39 -5.66 3.13
N ARG A 68 12.11 -5.46 3.45
CA ARG A 68 11.41 -6.09 4.58
C ARG A 68 10.51 -7.26 4.17
N GLY A 69 10.46 -7.60 2.88
CA GLY A 69 9.54 -8.61 2.37
C GLY A 69 8.05 -8.23 2.51
N VAL A 70 7.75 -6.94 2.54
CA VAL A 70 6.37 -6.42 2.62
C VAL A 70 5.77 -6.34 1.21
N ALA A 71 4.55 -6.84 1.04
CA ALA A 71 3.84 -6.79 -0.22
C ALA A 71 3.42 -5.34 -0.55
N LEU A 72 3.83 -4.86 -1.71
CA LEU A 72 3.57 -3.50 -2.15
C LEU A 72 2.24 -3.43 -2.91
N GLY A 73 1.29 -2.63 -2.43
CA GLY A 73 0.02 -2.35 -3.10
C GLY A 73 -0.03 -0.91 -3.63
N ALA A 74 -0.70 -0.72 -4.76
CA ALA A 74 -1.06 0.63 -5.21
C ALA A 74 -2.29 1.12 -4.43
N HIS A 75 -2.24 2.38 -3.97
CA HIS A 75 -3.33 3.03 -3.25
C HIS A 75 -3.93 4.20 -4.06
N PRO A 76 -4.64 3.91 -5.17
CA PRO A 76 -5.18 4.95 -6.05
C PRO A 76 -6.39 5.65 -5.43
N SER A 77 -6.54 6.94 -5.74
CA SER A 77 -7.61 7.77 -5.21
C SER A 77 -8.27 8.61 -6.30
N HIS A 78 -9.34 9.33 -5.95
CA HIS A 78 -9.75 10.51 -6.69
C HIS A 78 -8.66 11.60 -6.68
N ARG A 79 -8.65 12.46 -7.70
CA ARG A 79 -7.69 13.56 -7.86
C ARG A 79 -8.04 14.75 -6.96
N ASP A 80 -7.92 14.55 -5.66
CA ASP A 80 -8.40 15.47 -4.64
C ASP A 80 -7.37 15.63 -3.50
N ALA A 81 -6.19 16.15 -3.84
CA ALA A 81 -5.13 16.36 -2.84
C ALA A 81 -5.54 17.32 -1.71
N ALA A 82 -6.39 18.30 -2.01
CA ALA A 82 -6.84 19.31 -1.05
C ALA A 82 -7.63 18.67 0.11
N ASN A 83 -8.48 17.68 -0.19
CA ASN A 83 -9.24 16.96 0.83
C ASN A 83 -8.77 15.52 1.05
N PHE A 84 -7.53 15.21 0.63
CA PHE A 84 -6.90 13.91 0.83
C PHE A 84 -7.69 12.75 0.21
N GLY A 85 -8.32 12.97 -0.95
CA GLY A 85 -9.08 11.93 -1.65
C GLY A 85 -10.34 11.49 -0.92
N ARG A 86 -10.84 12.31 0.02
CA ARG A 86 -12.03 12.02 0.85
C ARG A 86 -13.29 12.74 0.39
N THR A 87 -13.23 13.54 -0.67
CA THR A 87 -14.43 14.11 -1.32
C THR A 87 -14.99 13.10 -2.32
N GLU A 88 -16.30 12.86 -2.24
CA GLU A 88 -17.01 12.08 -3.26
C GLU A 88 -17.01 12.84 -4.60
N MET A 89 -16.79 12.11 -5.69
CA MET A 89 -16.76 12.69 -7.03
C MET A 89 -17.64 11.86 -7.97
N GLU A 90 -18.47 12.55 -8.74
CA GLU A 90 -19.24 11.95 -9.82
C GLU A 90 -18.33 11.86 -11.06
N LEU A 91 -17.67 10.72 -11.21
CA LEU A 91 -16.84 10.40 -12.37
C LEU A 91 -17.48 9.25 -13.16
N SER A 92 -17.35 9.30 -14.47
CA SER A 92 -17.70 8.18 -15.35
C SER A 92 -16.78 6.98 -15.16
N ARG A 93 -17.23 5.79 -15.57
CA ARG A 93 -16.42 4.56 -15.63
C ARG A 93 -15.07 4.80 -16.33
N ALA A 94 -15.06 5.50 -17.45
CA ALA A 94 -13.85 5.78 -18.23
C ALA A 94 -12.87 6.68 -17.47
N GLU A 95 -13.36 7.75 -16.82
CA GLU A 95 -12.52 8.63 -16.02
C GLU A 95 -11.91 7.91 -14.80
N VAL A 96 -12.70 7.06 -14.12
CA VAL A 96 -12.17 6.23 -13.02
C VAL A 96 -11.11 5.26 -13.54
N ALA A 97 -11.37 4.60 -14.67
CA ALA A 97 -10.41 3.68 -15.27
C ALA A 97 -9.08 4.37 -15.60
N ASP A 98 -9.13 5.54 -16.24
CA ASP A 98 -7.93 6.29 -16.62
C ASP A 98 -7.16 6.79 -15.39
N HIS A 99 -7.87 7.32 -14.38
CA HIS A 99 -7.26 7.80 -13.13
C HIS A 99 -6.58 6.68 -12.34
N VAL A 100 -7.23 5.52 -12.21
CA VAL A 100 -6.69 4.38 -11.47
C VAL A 100 -5.53 3.75 -12.24
N HIS A 101 -5.67 3.58 -13.55
CA HIS A 101 -4.63 3.01 -14.40
C HIS A 101 -3.36 3.87 -14.38
N PHE A 102 -3.50 5.20 -14.52
CA PHE A 102 -2.38 6.13 -14.42
C PHE A 102 -1.60 5.97 -13.10
N GLN A 103 -2.33 5.97 -11.97
CA GLN A 103 -1.74 5.84 -10.64
C GLN A 103 -1.04 4.49 -10.44
N LEU A 104 -1.66 3.41 -10.92
CA LEU A 104 -1.11 2.06 -10.84
C LEU A 104 0.20 1.95 -11.64
N VAL A 105 0.22 2.41 -12.89
CA VAL A 105 1.43 2.43 -13.72
C VAL A 105 2.54 3.24 -13.06
N GLU A 106 2.22 4.42 -12.53
CA GLU A 106 3.22 5.27 -11.87
C GLU A 106 3.82 4.61 -10.61
N MET A 107 2.99 3.94 -9.81
CA MET A 107 3.45 3.21 -8.63
C MET A 107 4.28 2.00 -9.00
N ASP A 108 3.84 1.21 -9.97
CA ASP A 108 4.57 0.03 -10.39
C ASP A 108 5.90 0.36 -11.08
N MET A 109 5.96 1.43 -11.87
CA MET A 109 7.21 1.94 -12.41
C MET A 109 8.18 2.39 -11.30
N ALA A 110 7.69 3.00 -10.22
CA ALA A 110 8.52 3.33 -9.05
C ALA A 110 9.02 2.07 -8.32
N ALA A 111 8.20 1.03 -8.25
CA ALA A 111 8.51 -0.26 -7.66
C ALA A 111 9.57 -1.04 -8.46
N ARG A 112 9.38 -1.16 -9.78
CA ARG A 112 10.29 -1.90 -10.68
C ARG A 112 11.70 -1.33 -10.70
N ARG A 113 11.84 0.00 -10.64
CA ARG A 113 13.16 0.65 -10.50
C ARG A 113 13.90 0.29 -9.20
N ARG A 114 13.23 -0.31 -8.23
CA ARG A 114 13.79 -0.80 -6.96
C ARG A 114 13.87 -2.32 -6.88
N GLY A 115 13.66 -3.02 -7.98
CA GLY A 115 13.72 -4.49 -8.03
C GLY A 115 12.52 -5.19 -7.37
N THR A 116 11.40 -4.48 -7.19
CA THR A 116 10.12 -5.05 -6.74
C THR A 116 9.01 -4.70 -7.73
N ARG A 117 7.76 -5.06 -7.45
CA ARG A 117 6.58 -4.69 -8.27
C ARG A 117 5.35 -4.57 -7.39
N VAL A 118 4.34 -3.85 -7.86
CA VAL A 118 3.02 -3.83 -7.23
C VAL A 118 2.40 -5.23 -7.28
N ARG A 119 1.75 -5.64 -6.19
CA ARG A 119 1.20 -6.98 -5.96
C ARG A 119 -0.33 -6.99 -5.86
N TYR A 120 -0.95 -5.84 -5.62
CA TYR A 120 -2.41 -5.70 -5.49
C TYR A 120 -2.81 -4.22 -5.59
N VAL A 121 -4.11 -3.95 -5.70
CA VAL A 121 -4.70 -2.61 -5.69
C VAL A 121 -5.69 -2.48 -4.55
N LYS A 122 -5.59 -1.42 -3.75
CA LYS A 122 -6.58 -1.03 -2.74
C LYS A 122 -6.98 0.41 -3.00
N PRO A 123 -8.20 0.73 -3.49
CA PRO A 123 -8.62 2.12 -3.64
C PRO A 123 -8.62 2.90 -2.33
N HIS A 124 -8.42 4.21 -2.39
CA HIS A 124 -8.35 5.10 -1.23
C HIS A 124 -9.66 5.85 -0.99
N GLY A 125 -9.95 6.13 0.29
CA GLY A 125 -10.85 7.22 0.69
C GLY A 125 -12.25 7.15 0.08
N ALA A 126 -12.67 8.24 -0.55
CA ALA A 126 -13.99 8.34 -1.16
C ALA A 126 -14.18 7.35 -2.32
N LEU A 127 -13.13 7.07 -3.10
CA LEU A 127 -13.20 6.07 -4.17
C LEU A 127 -13.48 4.68 -3.58
N TYR A 128 -12.79 4.29 -2.50
CA TYR A 128 -13.04 3.02 -1.81
C TYR A 128 -14.49 2.90 -1.35
N ASN A 129 -15.04 3.95 -0.73
CA ASN A 129 -16.41 3.93 -0.22
C ASN A 129 -17.44 3.91 -1.36
N ARG A 130 -17.20 4.65 -2.45
CA ARG A 130 -18.11 4.75 -3.60
C ARG A 130 -18.28 3.41 -4.30
N ILE A 131 -17.18 2.72 -4.58
CA ILE A 131 -17.20 1.42 -5.29
C ILE A 131 -17.74 0.26 -4.45
N VAL A 132 -18.09 0.51 -3.18
CA VAL A 132 -18.88 -0.46 -2.38
C VAL A 132 -20.25 -0.68 -3.02
N HIS A 133 -20.86 0.36 -3.59
CA HIS A 133 -22.24 0.33 -4.07
C HIS A 133 -22.43 0.86 -5.51
N ASP A 134 -21.50 1.67 -6.03
CA ASP A 134 -21.59 2.20 -7.40
C ASP A 134 -20.96 1.23 -8.41
N ALA A 135 -21.80 0.66 -9.28
CA ALA A 135 -21.39 -0.31 -10.29
C ALA A 135 -20.54 0.29 -11.43
N GLU A 136 -20.77 1.55 -11.80
CA GLU A 136 -20.04 2.20 -12.90
C GLU A 136 -18.61 2.53 -12.48
N GLN A 137 -18.44 3.12 -11.30
CA GLN A 137 -17.10 3.41 -10.78
C GLN A 137 -16.36 2.13 -10.38
N ALA A 138 -17.06 1.12 -9.84
CA ALA A 138 -16.48 -0.19 -9.59
C ALA A 138 -15.95 -0.85 -10.87
N ALA A 139 -16.72 -0.79 -11.95
CA ALA A 139 -16.28 -1.26 -13.26
C ALA A 139 -15.06 -0.48 -13.78
N GLY A 140 -14.98 0.82 -13.52
CA GLY A 140 -13.80 1.64 -13.86
C GLY A 140 -12.52 1.16 -13.14
N VAL A 141 -12.61 0.81 -11.86
CA VAL A 141 -11.46 0.24 -11.12
C VAL A 141 -11.04 -1.11 -11.72
N VAL A 142 -11.99 -1.97 -12.05
CA VAL A 142 -11.72 -3.27 -12.68
C VAL A 142 -11.07 -3.10 -14.06
N ASP A 143 -11.60 -2.21 -14.90
CA ASP A 143 -11.04 -1.90 -16.22
C ASP A 143 -9.58 -1.43 -16.11
N ALA A 144 -9.27 -0.59 -15.12
CA ALA A 144 -7.92 -0.10 -14.91
C ALA A 144 -6.91 -1.22 -14.62
N VAL A 145 -7.34 -2.19 -13.79
CA VAL A 145 -6.53 -3.37 -13.42
C VAL A 145 -6.32 -4.28 -14.63
N LEU A 146 -7.37 -4.54 -15.43
CA LEU A 146 -7.27 -5.34 -16.66
C LEU A 146 -6.35 -4.68 -17.68
N ARG A 147 -6.51 -3.37 -17.93
CA ARG A 147 -5.63 -2.61 -18.83
C ARG A 147 -4.18 -2.63 -18.38
N TYR A 148 -3.93 -2.56 -17.07
CA TYR A 148 -2.57 -2.69 -16.53
C TYR A 148 -2.00 -4.10 -16.75
N ALA A 149 -2.80 -5.14 -16.51
CA ALA A 149 -2.40 -6.53 -16.73
C ALA A 149 -2.01 -6.78 -18.20
N GLU A 150 -2.84 -6.30 -19.13
CA GLU A 150 -2.57 -6.33 -20.57
C GLU A 150 -1.27 -5.58 -20.92
N LEU A 151 -1.10 -4.35 -20.42
CA LEU A 151 0.12 -3.56 -20.65
C LEU A 151 1.38 -4.24 -20.11
N ALA A 152 1.28 -4.87 -18.94
CA ALA A 152 2.40 -5.53 -18.28
C ALA A 152 2.69 -6.93 -18.84
N GLY A 153 1.73 -7.54 -19.56
CA GLY A 153 1.81 -8.95 -19.95
C GLY A 153 1.79 -9.89 -18.75
N GLU A 154 1.08 -9.52 -17.68
CA GLU A 154 1.00 -10.25 -16.41
C GLU A 154 -0.46 -10.58 -16.07
N GLU A 155 -0.68 -11.48 -15.11
CA GLU A 155 -2.02 -11.74 -14.57
C GLU A 155 -2.60 -10.48 -13.88
N PRO A 156 -3.92 -10.28 -13.90
CA PRO A 156 -4.55 -9.16 -13.21
C PRO A 156 -4.23 -9.13 -11.71
N LEU A 157 -3.92 -7.94 -11.22
CA LEU A 157 -3.61 -7.73 -9.81
C LEU A 157 -4.87 -7.94 -8.94
N PRO A 158 -4.77 -8.63 -7.80
CA PRO A 158 -5.85 -8.70 -6.82
C PRO A 158 -6.38 -7.32 -6.42
N ILE A 159 -7.69 -7.21 -6.22
CA ILE A 159 -8.34 -6.01 -5.69
C ILE A 159 -8.72 -6.27 -4.23
N LEU A 160 -8.24 -5.40 -3.33
CA LEU A 160 -8.55 -5.41 -1.91
C LEU A 160 -9.71 -4.43 -1.63
N GLY A 161 -10.80 -4.92 -1.04
CA GLY A 161 -12.01 -4.13 -0.82
C GLY A 161 -12.90 -4.66 0.31
N LEU A 162 -13.99 -3.93 0.60
CA LEU A 162 -14.92 -4.28 1.66
C LEU A 162 -15.71 -5.56 1.29
N PRO A 163 -15.92 -6.51 2.21
CA PRO A 163 -16.79 -7.66 1.99
C PRO A 163 -18.15 -7.25 1.42
N GLY A 164 -18.63 -7.99 0.40
CA GLY A 164 -19.92 -7.74 -0.24
C GLY A 164 -19.98 -6.52 -1.15
N SER A 165 -18.87 -5.81 -1.37
CA SER A 165 -18.82 -4.67 -2.29
C SER A 165 -19.05 -5.05 -3.75
N VAL A 166 -19.64 -4.12 -4.49
CA VAL A 166 -19.86 -4.25 -5.94
C VAL A 166 -18.53 -4.43 -6.69
N VAL A 167 -17.45 -3.75 -6.29
CA VAL A 167 -16.13 -3.94 -6.91
C VAL A 167 -15.59 -5.35 -6.77
N LEU A 168 -15.73 -6.00 -5.62
CA LEU A 168 -15.24 -7.37 -5.43
C LEU A 168 -16.10 -8.38 -6.21
N SER A 169 -17.42 -8.16 -6.28
CA SER A 169 -18.33 -8.95 -7.11
C SER A 169 -17.95 -8.85 -8.59
N HIS A 170 -17.71 -7.63 -9.08
CA HIS A 170 -17.30 -7.39 -10.47
C HIS A 170 -15.92 -7.97 -10.76
N ALA A 171 -14.94 -7.76 -9.88
CA ALA A 171 -13.60 -8.34 -10.01
C ALA A 171 -13.67 -9.87 -10.15
N GLY A 172 -14.43 -10.53 -9.27
CA GLY A 172 -14.61 -11.98 -9.30
C GLY A 172 -15.29 -12.50 -10.56
N SER A 173 -16.27 -11.77 -11.12
CA SER A 173 -16.99 -12.21 -12.33
C SER A 173 -16.12 -12.20 -13.59
N VAL A 174 -15.03 -11.44 -13.59
CA VAL A 174 -14.04 -11.38 -14.69
C VAL A 174 -12.72 -12.08 -14.36
N GLY A 175 -12.66 -12.84 -13.27
CA GLY A 175 -11.49 -13.65 -12.90
C GLY A 175 -10.36 -12.92 -12.18
N ILE A 176 -10.56 -11.67 -11.75
CA ILE A 176 -9.60 -10.97 -10.90
C ILE A 176 -9.76 -11.46 -9.46
N PRO A 177 -8.67 -11.80 -8.75
CA PRO A 177 -8.76 -12.18 -7.34
C PRO A 177 -9.35 -11.05 -6.47
N ALA A 178 -10.53 -11.31 -5.91
CA ALA A 178 -11.20 -10.41 -4.98
C ALA A 178 -10.76 -10.73 -3.54
N VAL A 179 -10.16 -9.76 -2.85
CA VAL A 179 -9.63 -9.91 -1.50
C VAL A 179 -10.44 -9.07 -0.53
N THR A 180 -10.92 -9.68 0.54
CA THR A 180 -11.73 -8.99 1.54
C THR A 180 -10.90 -8.32 2.62
N GLU A 181 -11.28 -7.10 2.97
CA GLU A 181 -10.63 -6.26 3.97
C GLU A 181 -11.51 -6.02 5.20
N ALA A 182 -10.90 -6.07 6.37
CA ALA A 182 -11.44 -5.50 7.60
C ALA A 182 -10.56 -4.33 8.07
N PHE A 183 -11.07 -3.53 9.00
CA PHE A 183 -10.38 -2.37 9.54
C PHE A 183 -10.23 -2.56 11.03
N ALA A 184 -9.02 -2.49 11.57
CA ALA A 184 -8.75 -2.78 12.98
C ALA A 184 -9.51 -1.83 13.92
N ASP A 185 -9.47 -0.54 13.60
CA ASP A 185 -9.86 0.58 14.45
C ASP A 185 -11.18 1.26 14.03
N ARG A 186 -11.96 0.67 13.12
CA ARG A 186 -13.23 1.26 12.67
C ARG A 186 -14.43 0.57 13.30
N GLY A 187 -15.43 1.35 13.71
CA GLY A 187 -16.73 0.83 14.12
C GLY A 187 -17.46 0.16 12.95
N TYR A 188 -18.20 -0.90 13.26
CA TYR A 188 -19.00 -1.65 12.30
C TYR A 188 -20.48 -1.51 12.63
N ARG A 189 -21.30 -1.54 11.60
CA ARG A 189 -22.76 -1.65 11.69
C ARG A 189 -23.17 -3.12 11.70
N ALA A 190 -24.42 -3.39 12.05
CA ALA A 190 -24.99 -4.74 12.05
C ALA A 190 -24.92 -5.45 10.68
N ASP A 191 -24.89 -4.69 9.58
CA ASP A 191 -24.74 -5.21 8.21
C ASP A 191 -23.28 -5.47 7.79
N GLY A 192 -22.31 -5.29 8.70
CA GLY A 192 -20.89 -5.47 8.43
C GLY A 192 -20.22 -4.29 7.71
N THR A 193 -20.96 -3.22 7.38
CA THR A 193 -20.39 -1.99 6.83
C THR A 193 -19.78 -1.12 7.92
N LEU A 194 -18.98 -0.12 7.52
CA LEU A 194 -18.31 0.76 8.47
C LEU A 194 -19.22 1.91 8.93
N VAL A 195 -19.11 2.26 10.20
CA VAL A 195 -19.71 3.48 10.74
C VAL A 195 -19.06 4.71 10.06
N PRO A 196 -19.84 5.64 9.48
CA PRO A 196 -19.30 6.81 8.81
C PRO A 196 -18.40 7.65 9.72
N ARG A 197 -17.32 8.19 9.16
CA ARG A 197 -16.45 9.11 9.90
C ARG A 197 -17.25 10.33 10.41
N GLY A 198 -16.92 10.81 11.60
CA GLY A 198 -17.62 11.92 12.26
C GLY A 198 -18.85 11.51 13.09
N ARG A 199 -19.23 10.22 13.08
CA ARG A 199 -20.22 9.67 14.00
C ARG A 199 -19.55 9.13 15.28
N PRO A 200 -20.25 9.13 16.43
CA PRO A 200 -19.79 8.43 17.62
C PRO A 200 -19.49 6.95 17.31
N GLY A 201 -18.40 6.42 17.87
CA GLY A 201 -17.99 5.02 17.63
C GLY A 201 -17.38 4.74 16.26
N ALA A 202 -17.19 5.75 15.39
CA ALA A 202 -16.62 5.53 14.06
C ALA A 202 -15.15 5.06 14.07
N VAL A 203 -14.40 5.46 15.10
CA VAL A 203 -12.99 5.12 15.33
C VAL A 203 -12.82 4.66 16.77
N LEU A 204 -12.18 3.51 16.95
CA LEU A 204 -11.79 2.96 18.24
C LEU A 204 -10.39 3.47 18.58
N THR A 205 -10.20 3.92 19.81
CA THR A 205 -8.91 4.45 20.28
C THR A 205 -8.23 3.55 21.32
N ASP A 206 -8.97 2.59 21.89
CA ASP A 206 -8.44 1.62 22.84
C ASP A 206 -7.67 0.52 22.09
N ALA A 207 -6.38 0.40 22.38
CA ALA A 207 -5.50 -0.52 21.67
C ALA A 207 -5.77 -1.99 22.01
N ASP A 208 -6.21 -2.28 23.24
CA ASP A 208 -6.49 -3.65 23.69
C ASP A 208 -7.82 -4.12 23.10
N GLU A 209 -8.83 -3.24 23.04
CA GLU A 209 -10.09 -3.49 22.35
C GLU A 209 -9.85 -3.80 20.87
N VAL A 210 -9.06 -2.96 20.18
CA VAL A 210 -8.74 -3.16 18.77
C VAL A 210 -7.99 -4.48 18.55
N ALA A 211 -6.99 -4.78 19.38
CA ALA A 211 -6.23 -6.03 19.26
C ALA A 211 -7.11 -7.27 19.46
N ALA A 212 -7.94 -7.29 20.50
CA ALA A 212 -8.86 -8.39 20.77
C ALA A 212 -9.85 -8.60 19.61
N ARG A 213 -10.33 -7.50 19.02
CA ARG A 213 -11.26 -7.52 17.90
C ARG A 213 -10.64 -8.06 16.62
N VAL A 214 -9.39 -7.68 16.33
CA VAL A 214 -8.66 -8.21 15.17
C VAL A 214 -8.40 -9.71 15.32
N VAL A 215 -8.05 -10.18 16.52
CA VAL A 215 -7.94 -11.62 16.80
C VAL A 215 -9.28 -12.34 16.62
N ALA A 216 -10.39 -11.73 17.05
CA ALA A 216 -11.73 -12.28 16.82
C ALA A 216 -12.04 -12.43 15.32
N MET A 217 -11.85 -11.36 14.53
CA MET A 217 -12.02 -11.38 13.07
C MET A 217 -11.17 -12.47 12.41
N ALA A 218 -9.88 -12.54 12.74
CA ALA A 218 -8.95 -13.51 12.16
C ALA A 218 -9.29 -14.96 12.50
N SER A 219 -9.98 -15.18 13.63
CA SER A 219 -10.42 -16.50 14.09
C SER A 219 -11.85 -16.83 13.67
N GLY A 220 -12.51 -15.99 12.87
CA GLY A 220 -13.91 -16.17 12.46
C GLY A 220 -14.92 -16.02 13.60
N ARG A 221 -14.57 -15.26 14.65
CA ARG A 221 -15.44 -14.98 15.80
C ARG A 221 -16.17 -13.65 15.64
N GLU A 222 -17.27 -13.53 16.37
CA GLU A 222 -18.10 -12.33 16.41
C GLU A 222 -17.35 -11.13 17.02
N ILE A 223 -17.71 -9.95 16.53
CA ILE A 223 -17.33 -8.66 17.08
C ILE A 223 -18.60 -7.84 17.36
N ARG A 224 -18.50 -6.86 18.25
CA ARG A 224 -19.62 -5.97 18.57
C ARG A 224 -19.74 -4.84 17.55
N ALA A 225 -20.94 -4.65 17.00
CA ALA A 225 -21.34 -3.51 16.17
C ALA A 225 -21.69 -2.28 17.03
N ASP A 226 -21.90 -1.13 16.38
CA ASP A 226 -22.22 0.16 17.02
C ASP A 226 -23.54 0.16 17.78
N ASP A 227 -24.51 -0.63 17.35
CA ASP A 227 -25.80 -0.86 18.04
C ASP A 227 -25.74 -1.98 19.10
N GLY A 228 -24.58 -2.63 19.26
CA GLY A 228 -24.37 -3.75 20.18
C GLY A 228 -24.65 -5.13 19.60
N THR A 229 -25.10 -5.24 18.35
CA THR A 229 -25.28 -6.51 17.64
C THR A 229 -23.94 -7.25 17.51
N GLN A 230 -23.97 -8.58 17.56
CA GLN A 230 -22.81 -9.41 17.24
C GLN A 230 -22.76 -9.67 15.74
N VAL A 231 -21.62 -9.35 15.11
CA VAL A 231 -21.41 -9.51 13.68
C VAL A 231 -20.12 -10.27 13.40
N VAL A 232 -20.16 -11.21 12.45
CA VAL A 232 -18.97 -11.91 11.96
C VAL A 232 -18.43 -11.15 10.76
N VAL A 233 -17.21 -10.62 10.89
CA VAL A 233 -16.50 -9.96 9.79
C VAL A 233 -15.42 -10.90 9.29
N THR A 234 -15.65 -11.50 8.12
CA THR A 234 -14.67 -12.37 7.46
C THR A 234 -13.79 -11.55 6.52
N ALA A 235 -12.49 -11.50 6.80
CA ALA A 235 -11.53 -10.77 5.99
C ALA A 235 -10.23 -11.56 5.81
N GLN A 236 -9.59 -11.38 4.65
CA GLN A 236 -8.26 -11.93 4.36
C GLN A 236 -7.14 -10.97 4.77
N SER A 237 -7.46 -9.68 4.88
CA SER A 237 -6.53 -8.63 5.29
C SER A 237 -7.19 -7.67 6.28
N VAL A 238 -6.41 -7.17 7.24
CA VAL A 238 -6.84 -6.18 8.22
C VAL A 238 -6.01 -4.91 8.09
N CYS A 239 -6.68 -3.78 7.88
CA CYS A 239 -6.07 -2.46 7.81
C CYS A 239 -5.80 -1.88 9.20
N VAL A 240 -4.57 -1.42 9.43
CA VAL A 240 -4.22 -0.50 10.51
C VAL A 240 -3.87 0.86 9.90
N HIS A 241 -4.54 1.94 10.33
CA HIS A 241 -4.31 3.26 9.75
C HIS A 241 -3.01 3.88 10.27
N GLY A 242 -2.12 4.29 9.36
CA GLY A 242 -0.82 4.90 9.70
C GLY A 242 -0.89 6.39 10.09
N ASP A 243 -2.01 7.07 9.79
CA ASP A 243 -2.22 8.51 10.03
C ASP A 243 -2.74 8.84 11.44
N THR A 244 -3.12 7.83 12.22
CA THR A 244 -3.68 8.02 13.57
C THR A 244 -2.57 8.17 14.62
N PRO A 245 -2.65 9.14 15.55
CA PRO A 245 -1.73 9.21 16.69
C PRO A 245 -1.66 7.86 17.43
N GLY A 246 -0.46 7.32 17.60
CA GLY A 246 -0.27 6.01 18.22
C GLY A 246 -0.42 4.80 17.27
N ALA A 247 -0.59 5.02 15.97
CA ALA A 247 -0.74 3.97 14.95
C ALA A 247 0.33 2.85 15.05
N LEU A 248 1.60 3.20 15.26
CA LEU A 248 2.67 2.21 15.40
C LEU A 248 2.48 1.33 16.66
N GLY A 249 2.06 1.95 17.77
CA GLY A 249 1.78 1.21 19.01
C GLY A 249 0.61 0.24 18.83
N LEU A 250 -0.46 0.72 18.19
CA LEU A 250 -1.63 -0.06 17.83
C LEU A 250 -1.27 -1.24 16.92
N ALA A 251 -0.56 -1.00 15.82
CA ALA A 251 -0.14 -2.02 14.87
C ALA A 251 0.72 -3.11 15.54
N ARG A 252 1.66 -2.70 16.41
CA ARG A 252 2.48 -3.65 17.19
C ARG A 252 1.63 -4.46 18.18
N GLY A 253 0.65 -3.83 18.82
CA GLY A 253 -0.30 -4.51 19.71
C GLY A 253 -1.12 -5.56 18.99
N VAL A 254 -1.71 -5.18 17.85
CA VAL A 254 -2.47 -6.08 16.97
C VAL A 254 -1.63 -7.27 16.52
N ARG A 255 -0.41 -7.04 16.00
CA ARG A 255 0.48 -8.13 15.56
C ARG A 255 0.82 -9.09 16.69
N ARG A 256 1.22 -8.58 17.86
CA ARG A 256 1.52 -9.43 19.03
C ARG A 256 0.31 -10.25 19.45
N ALA A 257 -0.89 -9.68 19.43
CA ALA A 257 -2.11 -10.38 19.82
C ALA A 257 -2.46 -11.50 18.82
N LEU A 258 -2.29 -11.26 17.51
CA LEU A 258 -2.46 -12.28 16.47
C LEU A 258 -1.48 -13.44 16.65
N GLU A 259 -0.19 -13.13 16.83
CA GLU A 259 0.87 -14.13 17.03
C GLU A 259 0.64 -14.94 18.32
N ALA A 260 0.25 -14.28 19.43
CA ALA A 260 -0.08 -14.94 20.69
C ALA A 260 -1.32 -15.85 20.59
N ALA A 261 -2.26 -15.54 19.69
CA ALA A 261 -3.42 -16.37 19.40
C ALA A 261 -3.13 -17.50 18.40
N GLY A 262 -1.88 -17.66 17.94
CA GLY A 262 -1.50 -18.68 16.97
C GLY A 262 -2.00 -18.41 15.54
N VAL A 263 -2.33 -17.16 15.22
CA VAL A 263 -2.67 -16.71 13.87
C VAL A 263 -1.38 -16.40 13.12
N GLU A 264 -1.21 -16.98 11.93
CA GLU A 264 -0.12 -16.63 11.03
C GLU A 264 -0.36 -15.24 10.41
N VAL A 265 0.58 -14.31 10.62
CA VAL A 265 0.53 -12.98 10.01
C VAL A 265 1.39 -12.99 8.75
N ALA A 266 0.75 -13.03 7.58
CA ALA A 266 1.45 -13.18 6.30
C ALA A 266 0.67 -12.56 5.13
N PRO A 267 1.35 -12.00 4.11
CA PRO A 267 0.70 -11.29 3.00
C PRO A 267 -0.23 -12.20 2.20
N PHE A 268 -1.43 -11.74 1.83
CA PHE A 268 -2.36 -12.54 1.03
C PHE A 268 -1.88 -12.78 -0.41
N THR A 269 -0.91 -12.01 -0.88
CA THR A 269 -0.32 -12.12 -2.24
C THR A 269 0.78 -13.18 -2.35
N GLY A 270 1.03 -13.94 -1.28
CA GLY A 270 2.14 -14.88 -1.18
C GLY A 270 3.46 -14.21 -0.75
N PRO A 271 4.52 -14.99 -0.54
CA PRO A 271 5.80 -14.48 -0.05
C PRO A 271 6.43 -13.46 -1.01
N VAL A 272 6.99 -12.39 -0.47
CA VAL A 272 7.79 -11.43 -1.24
C VAL A 272 9.25 -11.86 -1.17
N SER A 273 9.80 -12.31 -2.30
CA SER A 273 11.24 -12.56 -2.40
C SER A 273 12.02 -11.24 -2.31
N ALA A 274 13.16 -11.26 -1.63
CA ALA A 274 14.08 -10.13 -1.60
C ALA A 274 14.47 -9.71 -3.03
N PRO A 275 14.66 -8.41 -3.29
CA PRO A 275 14.99 -7.93 -4.63
C PRO A 275 16.30 -8.57 -5.12
N HIS A 276 16.25 -9.19 -6.30
CA HIS A 276 17.47 -9.54 -7.03
C HIS A 276 17.98 -8.26 -7.67
N LEU A 277 18.74 -7.46 -6.92
CA LEU A 277 19.40 -6.29 -7.50
C LEU A 277 20.38 -6.80 -8.56
N PRO A 278 20.30 -6.33 -9.83
CA PRO A 278 21.34 -6.63 -10.79
C PRO A 278 22.67 -6.14 -10.22
N SER A 279 23.68 -7.00 -10.23
CA SER A 279 25.04 -6.66 -9.78
C SER A 279 25.46 -5.34 -10.42
N ALA A 280 25.97 -4.41 -9.61
CA ALA A 280 26.49 -3.14 -10.13
C ALA A 280 27.47 -3.44 -11.28
N PRO A 281 27.40 -2.69 -12.40
CA PRO A 281 28.39 -2.87 -13.47
C PRO A 281 29.79 -2.64 -12.87
N PRO A 282 30.79 -3.44 -13.28
CA PRO A 282 32.14 -3.29 -12.78
C PRO A 282 32.60 -1.84 -13.04
N PRO A 283 33.40 -1.25 -12.14
CA PRO A 283 33.91 0.09 -12.34
C PRO A 283 34.64 0.17 -13.69
N PRO A 284 34.55 1.30 -14.41
CA PRO A 284 35.25 1.47 -15.67
C PRO A 284 36.73 1.17 -15.44
N ARG A 285 37.31 0.28 -16.25
CA ARG A 285 38.74 -0.02 -16.22
C ARG A 285 39.47 1.28 -16.53
N VAL A 286 40.07 1.89 -15.49
CA VAL A 286 41.02 2.97 -15.68
C VAL A 286 42.25 2.36 -16.35
N SER A 287 42.37 2.55 -17.66
CA SER A 287 43.62 2.27 -18.35
C SER A 287 44.68 3.17 -17.72
N ARG A 288 45.64 2.58 -17.00
CA ARG A 288 46.88 3.28 -16.64
C ARG A 288 47.49 3.74 -17.96
N ARG A 289 47.42 5.05 -18.24
CA ARG A 289 48.30 5.63 -19.25
C ARG A 289 49.71 5.51 -18.71
N ASP A 290 50.59 4.98 -19.54
CA ASP A 290 52.00 4.80 -19.28
C ASP A 290 52.62 6.10 -18.75
N GLU A 291 53.00 6.10 -17.48
CA GLU A 291 54.10 6.93 -16.99
C GLU A 291 55.41 6.28 -17.47
N GLY A 292 55.71 6.50 -18.75
CA GLY A 292 56.91 6.03 -19.42
C GLY A 292 57.76 7.20 -19.89
N ASP A 293 58.81 7.46 -19.13
CA ASP A 293 60.12 7.96 -19.57
C ASP A 293 60.24 9.42 -20.08
N ARG A 294 60.65 10.30 -19.15
CA ARG A 294 61.49 11.46 -19.46
C ARG A 294 62.77 11.37 -18.66
N SER A 295 63.63 10.42 -19.01
CA SER A 295 65.05 10.46 -18.68
C SER A 295 65.83 11.17 -19.80
N GLY A 296 66.75 12.03 -19.41
CA GLY A 296 67.40 13.01 -20.29
C GLY A 296 68.48 12.45 -21.20
N VAL A 297 68.86 13.27 -22.19
CA VAL A 297 70.17 13.22 -22.85
C VAL A 297 70.66 14.66 -22.99
N GLY A 298 71.83 14.92 -22.41
CA GLY A 298 72.59 16.16 -22.57
C GLY A 298 73.66 16.06 -23.65
N ASP A 299 74.20 17.24 -23.97
CA ASP A 299 75.50 17.61 -24.55
C ASP A 299 75.89 17.29 -26.01
N GLY A 300 75.95 18.39 -26.80
CA GLY A 300 77.09 18.86 -27.64
C GLY A 300 77.51 18.06 -28.90
N PRO A 301 78.43 18.56 -29.77
CA PRO A 301 79.23 19.80 -29.66
C PRO A 301 79.39 20.64 -30.98
N ARG A 302 80.08 21.78 -30.81
CA ARG A 302 80.73 22.72 -31.77
C ARG A 302 79.92 23.88 -32.34
#